data_AF-A0A1V5ARC9-F1
#
_entry.id   AF-A0A1V5ARC9-F1
#
_cell.length_a   1.000
_cell.length_b   1.000
_cell.length_c   1.000
_cell.angle_alpha   90.00
_cell.angle_beta   90.00
_cell.angle_gamma   90.00
#
_symmetry.space_group_name_H-M   'P 1'
#
loop_
_entity.id
_entity.type
_entity.pdbx_description
1 polymer ?
#
loop_
_entity_poly.entity_id
_entity_poly.type
_entity_poly.pdbx_seq_one_letter_code
_entity_poly.pdbx_strand_id
1 'polypeptide(L)'
;MMYRDILTMCWSIKQVNKNLTDRKATSDYSIRYLKNACSDLALMIRDADKECLEETIEVVDKAGQKKSFALRDVAEMLYDAKKIMELNLIDGIGRWARAGMAKGLE
;
A
#
# COMPACT_ATOMS: atom_id res chain seq x y z
N MET A 1 -0.98 -16.94 -1.48
CA MET A 1 0.26 -16.40 -2.12
C MET A 1 0.23 -14.86 -2.24
N MET A 2 -0.91 -14.30 -2.67
CA MET A 2 -1.18 -12.87 -2.85
C MET A 2 -0.70 -11.97 -1.70
N TYR A 3 -1.10 -12.26 -0.45
CA TYR A 3 -0.76 -11.38 0.68
C TYR A 3 0.75 -11.24 0.92
N ARG A 4 1.55 -12.27 0.63
CA ARG A 4 3.01 -12.22 0.80
C ARG A 4 3.67 -11.29 -0.22
N ASP A 5 3.17 -11.29 -1.46
CA ASP A 5 3.66 -10.42 -2.52
C ASP A 5 3.29 -8.96 -2.22
N ILE A 6 2.08 -8.72 -1.73
CA ILE A 6 1.63 -7.40 -1.25
C ILE A 6 2.53 -6.90 -0.11
N LEU A 7 2.86 -7.76 0.86
CA LEU A 7 3.77 -7.39 1.96
C LEU A 7 5.18 -7.05 1.48
N THR A 8 5.68 -7.82 0.52
CA THR A 8 6.99 -7.59 -0.12
C THR A 8 7.00 -6.24 -0.83
N MET A 9 5.93 -5.91 -1.54
CA MET A 9 5.78 -4.63 -2.22
C MET A 9 5.70 -3.46 -1.23
N CYS A 10 4.87 -3.57 -0.18
CA CYS A 10 4.78 -2.55 0.87
C CYS A 10 6.13 -2.30 1.56
N TRP A 11 6.91 -3.35 1.81
CA TRP A 11 8.25 -3.22 2.39
C TRP A 11 9.19 -2.48 1.43
N SER A 12 9.20 -2.87 0.15
CA SER A 12 10.08 -2.28 -0.87
C SER A 12 9.82 -0.79 -1.06
N ILE A 13 8.54 -0.39 -1.15
CA ILE A 13 8.13 1.03 -1.21
C ILE A 13 8.65 1.81 0.01
N LYS A 14 8.51 1.26 1.22
CA LYS A 14 8.99 1.92 2.44
C LYS A 14 10.51 2.07 2.48
N GLN A 15 11.26 1.06 2.06
CA GLN A 15 12.73 1.14 2.02
C GLN A 15 13.20 2.21 1.04
N VAL A 16 12.64 2.25 -0.18
CA VAL A 16 13.02 3.25 -1.18
C VAL A 16 12.63 4.66 -0.74
N ASN A 17 11.44 4.84 -0.16
CA ASN A 17 11.00 6.14 0.36
C ASN A 17 11.87 6.63 1.54
N LYS A 18 12.28 5.73 2.44
CA LYS A 18 13.21 6.04 3.53
C LYS A 18 14.56 6.49 2.99
N ASN A 19 15.11 5.76 2.02
CA ASN A 19 16.39 6.10 1.39
C ASN A 19 16.35 7.45 0.66
N LEU A 20 15.22 7.77 0.01
CA LEU A 20 14.98 9.07 -0.63
C LEU A 20 14.95 10.24 0.37
N THR A 21 14.34 10.02 1.53
CA THR A 21 14.24 11.04 2.58
C THR A 21 15.61 11.30 3.23
N ASP A 22 16.40 10.25 3.41
CA ASP A 22 17.73 10.30 4.04
C ASP A 22 18.79 10.92 3.11
N ARG A 23 18.65 10.72 1.79
CA ARG A 23 19.60 11.19 0.78
C ARG A 23 18.95 12.24 -0.12
N LYS A 24 19.23 13.52 0.14
CA LYS A 24 18.80 14.68 -0.67
C LYS A 24 19.15 14.58 -2.18
N ALA A 25 20.06 13.68 -2.57
CA ALA A 25 20.58 13.53 -3.94
C ALA A 25 20.13 12.23 -4.64
N THR A 26 18.95 11.68 -4.32
CA THR A 26 18.47 10.45 -4.96
C THR A 26 17.68 10.79 -6.25
N SER A 27 18.19 10.28 -7.37
CA SER A 27 17.81 10.59 -8.76
C SER A 27 16.35 10.30 -9.14
N ASP A 28 15.89 10.90 -10.25
CA ASP A 28 14.60 10.65 -10.94
C ASP A 28 14.17 9.18 -11.00
N TYR A 29 15.15 8.27 -11.05
CA TYR A 29 14.93 6.83 -11.01
C TYR A 29 14.14 6.35 -9.78
N SER A 30 14.44 6.85 -8.58
CA SER A 30 13.77 6.41 -7.35
C SER A 30 12.32 6.92 -7.29
N ILE A 31 12.08 8.13 -7.78
CA ILE A 31 10.74 8.70 -7.90
C ILE A 31 9.91 7.90 -8.91
N ARG A 32 10.51 7.55 -10.06
CA ARG A 32 9.86 6.69 -11.07
C ARG A 32 9.57 5.30 -10.51
N TYR A 33 10.50 4.71 -9.76
CA TYR A 33 10.29 3.43 -9.10
C TYR A 33 9.11 3.49 -8.13
N LEU A 34 9.04 4.49 -7.25
CA LEU A 34 7.93 4.63 -6.30
C LEU A 34 6.58 4.76 -7.00
N LYS A 35 6.49 5.54 -8.08
CA LYS A 35 5.25 5.66 -8.87
C LYS A 35 4.82 4.33 -9.47
N ASN A 36 5.76 3.58 -10.06
CA ASN A 36 5.48 2.26 -10.63
C ASN A 36 5.08 1.27 -9.55
N ALA A 37 5.82 1.20 -8.44
CA ALA A 37 5.53 0.28 -7.33
C ALA A 37 4.17 0.55 -6.69
N CYS A 38 3.76 1.81 -6.53
CA CYS A 38 2.40 2.15 -6.08
C CYS A 38 1.33 1.72 -7.11
N SER A 39 1.62 1.85 -8.41
CA SER A 39 0.72 1.40 -9.48
C SER A 39 0.58 -0.12 -9.51
N ASP A 40 1.69 -0.86 -9.34
CA ASP A 40 1.69 -2.32 -9.26
C ASP A 40 0.93 -2.79 -8.01
N LEU A 41 1.14 -2.10 -6.87
CA LEU A 41 0.38 -2.36 -5.66
C LEU A 41 -1.12 -2.12 -5.87
N ALA A 42 -1.51 -1.09 -6.62
CA ALA A 42 -2.92 -0.83 -6.94
C ALA A 42 -3.56 -1.99 -7.73
N LEU A 43 -2.82 -2.56 -8.68
CA LEU A 43 -3.27 -3.73 -9.43
C LEU A 43 -3.43 -4.95 -8.51
N MET A 44 -2.46 -5.22 -7.65
CA MET A 44 -2.54 -6.31 -6.68
C MET A 44 -3.76 -6.18 -5.74
N ILE A 45 -4.07 -4.96 -5.28
CA ILE A 45 -5.23 -4.69 -4.43
C ILE A 45 -6.56 -4.85 -5.21
N ARG A 46 -6.59 -4.46 -6.49
CA ARG A 46 -7.75 -4.71 -7.36
C ARG A 46 -7.99 -6.19 -7.61
N ASP A 47 -6.94 -6.98 -7.77
CA ASP A 47 -7.08 -8.42 -7.93
C ASP A 47 -7.54 -9.05 -6.62
N ALA A 48 -7.03 -8.59 -5.47
CA ALA A 48 -7.53 -8.98 -4.16
C ALA A 48 -9.02 -8.65 -3.94
N ASP A 49 -9.50 -7.49 -4.40
CA ASP A 49 -10.92 -7.09 -4.32
C ASP A 49 -11.84 -8.06 -5.07
N LYS A 50 -11.35 -8.69 -6.15
CA LYS A 50 -12.10 -9.70 -6.92
C LYS A 50 -12.17 -11.05 -6.19
N GLU A 51 -11.14 -11.40 -5.42
CA GLU A 51 -11.04 -12.67 -4.70
C GLU A 51 -11.71 -12.58 -3.31
N CYS A 52 -11.55 -11.45 -2.63
CA CYS A 52 -12.07 -11.19 -1.29
C CYS A 52 -13.21 -10.17 -1.36
N LEU A 53 -14.38 -10.65 -1.82
CA LEU A 53 -15.59 -9.85 -1.93
C LEU A 53 -15.90 -9.14 -0.61
N GLU A 54 -16.06 -7.81 -0.69
CA GLU A 54 -16.52 -6.92 0.39
C GLU A 54 -15.53 -6.69 1.56
N GLU A 55 -14.26 -7.03 1.39
CA GLU A 55 -13.26 -6.74 2.43
C GLU A 55 -12.85 -5.24 2.45
N THR A 56 -12.55 -4.74 3.64
CA THR A 56 -12.15 -3.34 3.86
C THR A 56 -10.77 -3.27 4.53
N ILE A 57 -10.02 -2.23 4.18
CA ILE A 57 -8.74 -1.91 4.79
C ILE A 57 -8.94 -0.78 5.80
N GLU A 58 -8.55 -1.04 7.05
CA GLU A 58 -8.40 0.01 8.06
C GLU A 58 -7.06 0.72 7.87
N VAL A 59 -7.11 2.02 7.66
CA VAL A 59 -5.94 2.91 7.56
C VAL A 59 -5.98 3.95 8.68
N VAL A 60 -4.82 4.51 9.02
CA VAL A 60 -4.70 5.53 10.07
C VAL A 60 -4.16 6.78 9.41
N ASP A 61 -4.93 7.86 9.45
CA ASP A 61 -4.50 9.12 8.84
C ASP A 61 -3.41 9.83 9.66
N LYS A 62 -2.86 10.93 9.11
CA LYS A 62 -1.84 11.74 9.81
C LYS A 62 -2.29 12.32 11.15
N ALA A 63 -3.61 12.45 11.38
CA ALA A 63 -4.16 12.91 12.65
C ALA A 63 -4.40 11.74 13.64
N GLY A 64 -4.02 10.52 13.28
CA GLY A 64 -4.22 9.33 14.09
C GLY A 64 -5.63 8.76 14.03
N GLN A 65 -6.49 9.26 13.14
CA GLN A 65 -7.86 8.77 13.01
C GLN A 65 -7.89 7.53 12.14
N LYS A 66 -8.61 6.51 12.61
CA LYS A 66 -8.89 5.28 11.86
C LYS A 66 -9.98 5.55 10.82
N LYS A 67 -9.74 5.10 9.60
CA LYS A 67 -10.69 5.15 8.49
C LYS A 67 -10.71 3.79 7.80
N SER A 68 -11.89 3.34 7.42
CA SER A 68 -12.06 2.09 6.68
C SER A 68 -12.47 2.39 5.25
N PHE A 69 -11.81 1.74 4.30
CA PHE A 69 -12.07 1.91 2.87
C PHE A 69 -12.22 0.53 2.23
N ALA A 70 -13.06 0.42 1.20
CA ALA A 70 -13.13 -0.80 0.39
C ALA A 70 -11.81 -1.00 -0.37
N LEU A 71 -11.45 -2.25 -0.68
CA LEU A 71 -10.24 -2.58 -1.43
C LEU A 71 -10.17 -1.82 -2.76
N ARG A 72 -11.26 -1.79 -3.54
CA ARG A 72 -11.36 -0.98 -4.77
C ARG A 72 -11.01 0.50 -4.57
N ASP A 73 -11.46 1.11 -3.47
CA ASP A 73 -11.20 2.54 -3.23
C ASP A 73 -9.73 2.76 -2.88
N VAL A 74 -9.15 1.85 -2.09
CA VAL A 74 -7.71 1.88 -1.77
C VAL A 74 -6.86 1.73 -3.03
N ALA A 75 -7.25 0.87 -3.97
CA ALA A 75 -6.57 0.72 -5.25
C ALA A 75 -6.55 2.05 -6.04
N GLU A 76 -7.68 2.76 -6.13
CA GLU A 76 -7.71 4.08 -6.78
C GLU A 76 -6.84 5.12 -6.06
N MET A 77 -6.83 5.09 -4.71
CA MET A 77 -6.06 6.06 -3.93
C MET A 77 -4.53 5.87 -4.05
N LEU A 78 -4.05 4.69 -4.46
CA LEU A 78 -2.63 4.42 -4.67
C LEU A 78 -2.04 5.16 -5.87
N TYR A 79 -2.86 5.71 -6.76
CA TYR A 79 -2.39 6.61 -7.83
C TYR A 79 -2.20 8.06 -7.36
N ASP A 80 -2.70 8.40 -6.18
CA ASP A 80 -2.60 9.74 -5.59
C ASP A 80 -1.56 9.75 -4.46
N ALA A 81 -0.37 10.27 -4.77
CA ALA A 81 0.73 10.36 -3.81
C ALA A 81 0.37 11.16 -2.54
N LYS A 82 -0.53 12.14 -2.64
CA LYS A 82 -0.99 12.92 -1.48
C LYS A 82 -1.83 12.03 -0.56
N LYS A 83 -2.80 11.29 -1.11
CA LYS A 83 -3.63 10.35 -0.33
C LYS A 83 -2.80 9.23 0.29
N ILE A 84 -1.81 8.69 -0.44
CA ILE A 84 -0.89 7.68 0.10
C ILE A 84 -0.26 8.15 1.41
N MET A 85 0.22 9.39 1.43
CA MET A 85 0.83 9.98 2.63
C MET A 85 -0.18 10.39 3.69
N GLU A 86 -1.30 11.00 3.31
CA GLU A 86 -2.31 11.49 4.25
C GLU A 86 -2.99 10.37 5.04
N LEU A 87 -3.20 9.23 4.39
CA LEU A 87 -3.90 8.08 4.96
C LEU A 87 -2.96 6.95 5.40
N ASN A 88 -1.64 7.13 5.27
CA ASN A 88 -0.63 6.09 5.50
C ASN A 88 -1.00 4.76 4.82
N LEU A 89 -1.40 4.82 3.54
CA LEU A 89 -2.00 3.69 2.83
C LEU A 89 -1.09 2.44 2.82
N ILE A 90 0.22 2.63 2.62
CA ILE A 90 1.19 1.51 2.59
C ILE A 90 1.26 0.78 3.94
N ASP A 91 1.08 1.49 5.06
CA ASP A 91 1.00 0.89 6.39
C ASP A 91 -0.33 0.20 6.66
N GLY A 92 -1.43 0.77 6.18
CA GLY A 92 -2.75 0.16 6.26
C GLY A 92 -2.82 -1.15 5.48
N ILE A 93 -2.41 -1.13 4.21
CA ILE A 93 -2.34 -2.31 3.34
C ILE A 93 -1.42 -3.38 3.92
N GLY A 94 -0.25 -2.99 4.43
CA GLY A 94 0.68 -3.93 5.05
C GLY A 94 0.11 -4.60 6.32
N ARG A 95 -0.70 -3.88 7.11
CA ARG A 95 -1.39 -4.47 8.28
C ARG A 95 -2.51 -5.41 7.86
N TRP A 96 -3.31 -4.99 6.89
CA TRP A 96 -4.36 -5.80 6.29
C TRP A 96 -3.81 -7.13 5.74
N ALA A 97 -2.75 -7.08 4.93
CA ALA A 97 -2.16 -8.28 4.35
C ALA A 97 -1.55 -9.23 5.39
N ARG A 98 -0.97 -8.71 6.48
CA ARG A 98 -0.53 -9.54 7.62
C ARG A 98 -1.70 -10.23 8.32
N ALA A 99 -2.82 -9.51 8.48
CA ALA A 99 -4.02 -10.08 9.07
C ALA A 99 -4.64 -11.16 8.17
N GLY A 100 -4.66 -10.96 6.85
CA GLY A 100 -5.09 -11.97 5.88
C GLY A 100 -4.24 -13.25 5.96
N MET A 101 -2.91 -13.11 5.98
CA MET A 101 -2.00 -14.25 6.19
C MET A 101 -2.25 -14.98 7.51
N ALA A 102 -2.48 -14.25 8.61
CA ALA A 102 -2.73 -14.85 9.92
C ALA A 102 -4.07 -15.60 9.99
N LYS A 103 -5.03 -15.24 9.14
CA LYS A 103 -6.35 -15.91 9.03
C LYS A 103 -6.33 -17.17 8.15
N GLY A 104 -5.20 -17.49 7.51
CA GLY A 104 -5.11 -18.65 6.60
C GLY A 104 -5.90 -18.47 5.30
N LEU A 105 -6.21 -17.23 4.92
CA LEU A 105 -6.76 -16.90 3.61
C LEU A 105 -5.57 -16.94 2.63
N GLU A 106 -5.49 -17.97 1.78
CA GLU A 106 -4.39 -18.16 0.81
C GLU A 106 -4.67 -17.56 -0.56
#